data_AF-A0A318T5H0-F1
#
_entry.id   AF-A0A318T5H0-F1
#
_cell.length_a   1.000
_cell.length_b   1.000
_cell.length_c   1.000
_cell.angle_alpha   90.00
_cell.angle_beta   90.00
_cell.angle_gamma   90.00
#
_symmetry.space_group_name_H-M   'P 1'
#
loop_
_entity.id
_entity.type
_entity.pdbx_description
1 polymer ?
#
loop_
_entity_poly.entity_id
_entity_poly.type
_entity_poly.pdbx_seq_one_letter_code
_entity_poly.pdbx_strand_id
1 'polypeptide(L)'
;MTALPPAATRRGALALVLALVAMGLAWGLSQPLSKILRSEGHAVLGIMAWQNLISAGLLWGICVLRGRMPRITRRRLWLWLFLSLSGSVLPNAASYVAVGHLPAGVVAIVIASVPLFALPMALALGNDRLSAARALGVLFGIGGVVLIALPEAALPAGSEALFIPLALLAPLLYAVEGNVIARWGMQGLDAVQALAGASTISALITWPLALGTGQGMSVAPPWDAGHVALPILAVSSALIYAGYVWLVGRAGAVFAAQISYFVTGGGVLWSMALLGERYSLWIWAALALMLSGVALVRPREPEPDVRPSEGAIP
;
A
#
# COMPACT_ATOMS: atom_id res chain seq x y z
N MET A 1 19.18 -39.99 10.16
CA MET A 1 19.52 -39.44 8.83
C MET A 1 18.25 -39.37 8.00
N THR A 2 17.52 -38.27 8.09
CA THR A 2 16.25 -38.04 7.40
C THR A 2 16.53 -37.28 6.10
N ALA A 3 16.14 -37.89 4.98
CA ALA A 3 16.42 -37.40 3.63
C ALA A 3 15.80 -36.01 3.37
N LEU A 4 16.62 -35.07 2.91
CA LEU A 4 16.16 -33.82 2.32
C LEU A 4 15.52 -34.12 0.95
N PRO A 5 14.33 -33.59 0.61
CA PRO A 5 13.86 -33.59 -0.77
C PRO A 5 14.60 -32.51 -1.57
N PRO A 6 15.47 -32.84 -2.56
CA PRO A 6 16.33 -31.85 -3.21
C PRO A 6 15.76 -31.44 -4.58
N ALA A 7 15.67 -30.12 -4.80
CA ALA A 7 15.39 -29.39 -6.04
C ALA A 7 13.95 -28.90 -6.31
N ALA A 8 12.90 -29.71 -6.15
CA ALA A 8 11.51 -29.27 -6.45
C ALA A 8 10.99 -28.19 -5.48
N THR A 9 11.39 -28.26 -4.21
CA THR A 9 11.07 -27.28 -3.15
C THR A 9 11.85 -25.97 -3.31
N ARG A 10 13.12 -26.04 -3.73
CA ARG A 10 13.97 -24.85 -3.93
C ARG A 10 13.51 -23.97 -5.09
N ARG A 11 13.08 -24.58 -6.20
CA ARG A 11 12.54 -23.84 -7.37
C ARG A 11 11.24 -23.10 -7.01
N GLY A 12 10.35 -23.73 -6.24
CA GLY A 12 9.13 -23.10 -5.76
C GLY A 12 9.41 -21.94 -4.80
N ALA A 13 10.33 -22.11 -3.86
CA ALA A 13 10.73 -21.04 -2.94
C ALA A 13 11.37 -19.85 -3.68
N LEU A 14 12.26 -20.12 -4.64
CA LEU A 14 12.87 -19.06 -5.46
C LEU A 14 11.81 -18.31 -6.27
N ALA A 15 10.85 -19.00 -6.87
CA ALA A 15 9.77 -18.35 -7.61
C ALA A 15 8.93 -17.41 -6.73
N LEU A 16 8.64 -17.79 -5.48
CA LEU A 16 7.91 -16.95 -4.53
C LEU A 16 8.73 -15.72 -4.11
N VAL A 17 10.04 -15.87 -3.91
CA VAL A 17 10.94 -14.74 -3.61
C VAL A 17 11.04 -13.80 -4.80
N LEU A 18 11.20 -14.32 -6.02
CA LEU A 18 11.24 -13.50 -7.23
C LEU A 18 9.93 -12.76 -7.45
N ALA A 19 8.78 -13.42 -7.23
CA ALA A 19 7.47 -12.78 -7.29
C ALA A 19 7.34 -11.67 -6.25
N LEU A 20 7.73 -11.91 -4.99
CA LEU A 20 7.73 -10.92 -3.91
C LEU A 20 8.56 -9.69 -4.27
N VAL A 21 9.78 -9.89 -4.75
CA VAL A 21 10.70 -8.81 -5.13
C VAL A 21 10.13 -8.03 -6.32
N ALA A 22 9.72 -8.73 -7.39
CA ALA A 22 9.18 -8.08 -8.58
C ALA A 22 7.93 -7.27 -8.27
N MET A 23 7.01 -7.82 -7.49
CA MET A 23 5.80 -7.11 -7.07
C MET A 23 6.10 -5.94 -6.15
N GLY A 24 7.04 -6.10 -5.21
CA GLY A 24 7.43 -5.02 -4.31
C GLY A 24 8.07 -3.85 -5.06
N LEU A 25 9.03 -4.14 -5.94
CA LEU A 25 9.65 -3.12 -6.79
C LEU A 25 8.63 -2.46 -7.74
N ALA A 26 7.71 -3.23 -8.31
CA ALA A 26 6.66 -2.69 -9.17
C ALA A 26 5.68 -1.80 -8.38
N TRP A 27 5.39 -2.13 -7.11
CA TRP A 27 4.52 -1.28 -6.28
C TRP A 27 5.24 0.00 -5.85
N GLY A 28 6.56 -0.09 -5.64
CA GLY A 28 7.42 1.05 -5.38
C GLY A 28 7.36 2.13 -6.46
N LEU A 29 7.00 1.79 -7.71
CA LEU A 29 6.80 2.77 -8.78
C LEU A 29 5.65 3.75 -8.52
N SER A 30 4.76 3.46 -7.57
CA SER A 30 3.58 4.30 -7.31
C SER A 30 3.91 5.78 -7.08
N GLN A 31 4.78 6.08 -6.11
CA GLN A 31 5.14 7.46 -5.77
C GLN A 31 5.85 8.22 -6.89
N PRO A 32 6.88 7.66 -7.58
CA PRO A 32 7.50 8.39 -8.68
C PRO A 32 6.57 8.59 -9.88
N LEU A 33 5.70 7.63 -10.21
CA LEU A 33 4.68 7.83 -11.25
C LEU A 33 3.68 8.93 -10.85
N SER A 34 3.27 8.97 -9.58
CA SER A 34 2.46 10.07 -9.03
C SER A 34 3.16 11.42 -9.13
N LYS A 35 4.49 11.48 -8.92
CA LYS A 35 5.28 12.71 -9.07
C LYS A 35 5.34 13.18 -10.52
N ILE A 36 5.55 12.26 -11.48
CA ILE A 36 5.53 12.57 -12.92
C ILE A 36 4.18 13.19 -13.30
N LEU A 37 3.07 12.58 -12.88
CA LEU A 37 1.74 13.11 -13.13
C LEU A 37 1.57 14.53 -12.59
N ARG A 38 2.02 14.77 -11.35
CA ARG A 38 1.93 16.08 -10.71
C ARG A 38 2.87 17.12 -11.34
N SER A 39 4.06 16.74 -11.81
CA SER A 39 5.01 17.65 -12.45
C SER A 39 4.57 18.10 -13.84
N GLU A 40 3.82 17.26 -14.57
CA GLU A 40 3.17 17.63 -15.83
C GLU A 40 1.94 18.54 -15.63
N GLY A 41 1.61 18.89 -14.38
CA GLY A 41 0.51 19.81 -14.05
C GLY A 41 -0.86 19.15 -13.93
N HIS A 42 -0.96 17.82 -14.02
CA HIS A 42 -2.24 17.11 -13.89
C HIS A 42 -2.83 17.30 -12.48
N ALA A 43 -4.11 17.66 -12.43
CA ALA A 43 -4.80 17.89 -11.17
C ALA A 43 -5.10 16.58 -10.43
N VAL A 44 -5.06 16.65 -9.09
CA VAL A 44 -5.18 15.48 -8.20
C VAL A 44 -6.48 14.70 -8.46
N LEU A 45 -7.61 15.40 -8.55
CA LEU A 45 -8.90 14.76 -8.78
C LEU A 45 -8.97 14.06 -10.15
N GLY A 46 -8.43 14.67 -11.21
CA GLY A 46 -8.38 14.08 -12.55
C GLY A 46 -7.56 12.80 -12.60
N ILE A 47 -6.39 12.80 -11.97
CA ILE A 47 -5.53 11.62 -11.85
C ILE A 47 -6.29 10.49 -11.14
N MET A 48 -6.85 10.78 -9.96
CA MET A 48 -7.58 9.80 -9.16
C MET A 48 -8.81 9.26 -9.89
N ALA A 49 -9.54 10.11 -10.62
CA ALA A 49 -10.72 9.75 -11.37
C ALA A 49 -10.41 8.69 -12.43
N TRP A 50 -9.39 8.92 -13.26
CA TRP A 50 -8.96 7.94 -14.25
C TRP A 50 -8.32 6.69 -13.64
N GLN A 51 -7.46 6.86 -12.64
CA GLN A 51 -6.80 5.73 -11.97
C GLN A 51 -7.85 4.75 -11.41
N ASN A 52 -8.82 5.26 -10.66
CA ASN A 52 -9.87 4.43 -10.06
C ASN A 52 -10.79 3.82 -11.12
N LEU A 53 -11.10 4.55 -12.20
CA LEU A 53 -11.92 4.03 -13.29
C LEU A 53 -11.23 2.85 -14.01
N ILE A 54 -9.95 2.99 -14.34
CA ILE A 54 -9.15 1.95 -14.99
C ILE A 54 -9.01 0.74 -14.05
N SER A 55 -8.65 0.96 -12.78
CA SER A 55 -8.54 -0.12 -11.79
C SER A 55 -9.87 -0.85 -11.58
N ALA A 56 -10.98 -0.12 -11.49
CA ALA A 56 -12.32 -0.72 -11.38
C ALA A 56 -12.63 -1.61 -12.59
N GLY A 57 -12.45 -1.11 -13.80
CA GLY A 57 -12.68 -1.87 -15.03
C GLY A 57 -11.87 -3.17 -15.08
N LEU A 58 -10.57 -3.08 -14.76
CA LEU A 58 -9.68 -4.24 -14.74
C LEU A 58 -10.08 -5.27 -13.68
N LEU A 59 -10.36 -4.83 -12.45
CA LEU A 59 -10.72 -5.72 -11.34
C LEU A 59 -12.09 -6.37 -11.54
N TRP A 60 -13.06 -5.66 -12.12
CA TRP A 60 -14.33 -6.25 -12.53
C TRP A 60 -14.16 -7.25 -13.67
N GLY A 61 -13.31 -6.96 -14.65
CA GLY A 61 -12.91 -7.92 -15.68
C GLY A 61 -12.36 -9.21 -15.07
N ILE A 62 -11.47 -9.11 -14.09
CA ILE A 62 -10.95 -10.28 -13.35
C ILE A 62 -12.07 -11.02 -12.60
N CYS A 63 -13.01 -10.32 -11.96
CA CYS A 63 -14.16 -10.95 -11.29
C CYS A 63 -15.04 -11.74 -12.28
N VAL A 64 -15.29 -11.18 -13.46
CA VAL A 64 -16.07 -11.83 -14.53
C VAL A 64 -15.34 -13.06 -15.06
N LEU A 65 -14.05 -12.94 -15.39
CA LEU A 65 -13.24 -14.06 -15.89
C LEU A 65 -13.11 -15.21 -14.88
N ARG A 66 -13.10 -14.89 -13.57
CA ARG A 66 -13.09 -15.89 -12.49
C ARG A 66 -14.47 -16.51 -12.23
N GLY A 67 -15.54 -16.00 -12.84
CA GLY A 67 -16.92 -16.40 -12.54
C GLY A 67 -17.36 -16.09 -11.11
N ARG A 68 -16.73 -15.10 -10.45
CA ARG A 68 -16.93 -14.77 -9.03
C ARG A 68 -17.43 -13.35 -8.86
N MET A 69 -18.60 -13.05 -9.42
CA MET A 69 -19.24 -11.75 -9.22
C MET A 69 -19.86 -11.64 -7.81
N PRO A 70 -19.51 -10.61 -7.02
CA PRO A 70 -20.12 -10.39 -5.73
C PRO A 70 -21.57 -9.94 -5.89
N ARG A 71 -22.48 -10.51 -5.08
CA ARG A 71 -23.83 -9.96 -4.91
C ARG A 71 -23.76 -8.59 -4.23
N ILE A 72 -24.48 -7.61 -4.76
CA ILE A 72 -24.60 -6.29 -4.17
C ILE A 72 -25.56 -6.38 -2.98
N THR A 73 -25.08 -6.04 -1.78
CA THR A 73 -25.89 -5.98 -0.56
C THR A 73 -25.57 -4.68 0.18
N ARG A 74 -26.49 -4.19 1.02
CA ARG A 74 -26.27 -2.96 1.81
C ARG A 74 -24.99 -3.02 2.65
N ARG A 75 -24.69 -4.17 3.25
CA ARG A 75 -23.46 -4.37 4.04
C ARG A 75 -22.20 -4.27 3.19
N ARG A 76 -22.21 -4.82 1.98
CA ARG A 76 -21.08 -4.78 1.04
C ARG A 76 -20.89 -3.39 0.44
N LEU A 77 -21.98 -2.64 0.19
CA LEU A 77 -21.90 -1.25 -0.23
C LEU A 77 -21.23 -0.38 0.85
N TRP A 78 -21.59 -0.56 2.12
CA TRP A 78 -20.92 0.13 3.23
C TRP A 78 -19.45 -0.25 3.35
N LEU A 79 -19.11 -1.53 3.19
CA LEU A 79 -17.72 -1.97 3.19
C LEU A 79 -16.95 -1.33 2.01
N TRP A 80 -17.48 -1.36 0.79
CA TRP A 80 -16.84 -0.73 -0.37
C TRP A 80 -16.68 0.78 -0.20
N LEU A 81 -17.65 1.47 0.40
CA LEU A 81 -17.52 2.88 0.72
C LEU A 81 -16.42 3.13 1.77
N PHE A 82 -16.38 2.32 2.82
CA PHE A 82 -15.33 2.40 3.83
C PHE A 82 -13.94 2.21 3.21
N LEU A 83 -13.74 1.11 2.48
CA LEU A 83 -12.48 0.81 1.78
C LEU A 83 -12.13 1.88 0.74
N SER A 84 -13.13 2.44 0.05
CA SER A 84 -12.92 3.55 -0.88
C SER A 84 -12.36 4.78 -0.17
N LEU A 85 -12.94 5.17 0.96
CA LEU A 85 -12.50 6.36 1.69
C LEU A 85 -11.17 6.14 2.40
N SER A 86 -11.00 5.01 3.10
CA SER A 86 -9.77 4.72 3.87
C SER A 86 -8.59 4.28 3.02
N GLY A 87 -8.86 3.55 1.93
CA GLY A 87 -7.83 2.86 1.14
C GLY A 87 -7.48 3.54 -0.18
N SER A 88 -8.37 4.41 -0.68
CA SER A 88 -8.20 5.03 -1.99
C SER A 88 -8.36 6.55 -1.95
N VAL A 89 -9.55 7.08 -1.74
CA VAL A 89 -9.87 8.51 -1.97
C VAL A 89 -9.06 9.42 -1.04
N LEU A 90 -9.21 9.27 0.27
CA LEU A 90 -8.50 10.13 1.22
C LEU A 90 -6.97 9.91 1.24
N PRO A 91 -6.44 8.67 1.30
CA PRO A 91 -5.00 8.48 1.32
C PRO A 91 -4.34 8.91 0.01
N ASN A 92 -4.95 8.66 -1.16
CA ASN A 92 -4.39 9.11 -2.44
C ASN A 92 -4.46 10.63 -2.57
N ALA A 93 -5.57 11.28 -2.18
CA ALA A 93 -5.64 12.74 -2.22
C ALA A 93 -4.53 13.37 -1.38
N ALA A 94 -4.33 12.89 -0.15
CA ALA A 94 -3.26 13.36 0.74
C ALA A 94 -1.87 13.10 0.13
N SER A 95 -1.64 11.91 -0.40
CA SER A 95 -0.37 11.52 -1.02
C SER A 95 -0.06 12.34 -2.27
N TYR A 96 -1.01 12.54 -3.17
CA TYR A 96 -0.81 13.33 -4.39
C TYR A 96 -0.54 14.82 -4.11
N VAL A 97 -1.16 15.38 -3.08
CA VAL A 97 -0.85 16.74 -2.63
C VAL A 97 0.54 16.79 -1.99
N ALA A 98 0.89 15.83 -1.13
CA ALA A 98 2.20 15.77 -0.48
C ALA A 98 3.34 15.57 -1.49
N VAL A 99 3.17 14.69 -2.47
CA VAL A 99 4.13 14.46 -3.57
C VAL A 99 4.32 15.73 -4.42
N GLY A 100 3.38 16.68 -4.43
CA GLY A 100 3.61 17.99 -5.03
C GLY A 100 4.74 18.79 -4.37
N HIS A 101 4.89 18.66 -3.04
CA HIS A 101 5.75 19.52 -2.22
C HIS A 101 6.94 18.78 -1.58
N LEU A 102 6.95 17.44 -1.67
CA LEU A 102 7.98 16.57 -1.14
C LEU A 102 8.62 15.72 -2.26
N PRO A 103 9.86 15.26 -2.07
CA PRO A 103 10.43 14.23 -2.92
C PRO A 103 9.59 12.93 -2.85
N ALA A 104 9.40 12.27 -3.98
CA ALA A 104 8.59 11.06 -4.10
C ALA A 104 9.14 9.92 -3.23
N GLY A 105 10.46 9.76 -3.16
CA GLY A 105 11.08 8.75 -2.31
C GLY A 105 10.87 9.02 -0.82
N VAL A 106 10.78 10.29 -0.41
CA VAL A 106 10.46 10.67 0.98
C VAL A 106 9.02 10.26 1.31
N VAL A 107 8.06 10.53 0.42
CA VAL A 107 6.67 10.08 0.62
C VAL A 107 6.58 8.55 0.69
N ALA A 108 7.34 7.83 -0.15
CA ALA A 108 7.41 6.36 -0.10
C ALA A 108 7.93 5.84 1.26
N ILE A 109 8.94 6.52 1.83
CA ILE A 109 9.46 6.21 3.17
C ILE A 109 8.41 6.50 4.24
N VAL A 110 7.77 7.67 4.19
CA VAL A 110 6.73 8.06 5.15
C VAL A 110 5.56 7.06 5.15
N ILE A 111 5.16 6.52 3.99
CA ILE A 111 4.12 5.48 3.92
C ILE A 111 4.51 4.20 4.69
N ALA A 112 5.80 3.89 4.83
CA ALA A 112 6.25 2.75 5.64
C ALA A 112 5.94 2.90 7.15
N SER A 113 5.41 4.05 7.58
CA SER A 113 4.98 4.31 8.96
C SER A 113 3.61 3.72 9.32
N VAL A 114 2.91 2.98 8.44
CA VAL A 114 1.65 2.28 8.80
C VAL A 114 1.70 1.60 10.18
N PRO A 115 2.77 0.86 10.55
CA PRO A 115 2.85 0.20 11.85
C PRO A 115 2.76 1.14 13.06
N LEU A 116 3.17 2.42 12.94
CA LEU A 116 3.09 3.41 14.02
C LEU A 116 1.65 3.64 14.46
N PHE A 117 0.74 3.65 13.48
CA PHE A 117 -0.68 3.85 13.72
C PHE A 117 -1.39 2.52 13.96
N ALA A 118 -0.98 1.47 13.25
CA ALA A 118 -1.67 0.19 13.29
C ALA A 118 -1.55 -0.50 14.65
N LEU A 119 -0.38 -0.47 15.30
CA LEU A 119 -0.20 -1.15 16.59
C LEU A 119 -1.03 -0.53 17.72
N PRO A 120 -0.98 0.79 17.99
CA PRO A 120 -1.83 1.40 19.02
C PRO A 120 -3.32 1.14 18.78
N MET A 121 -3.78 1.21 17.53
CA MET A 121 -5.17 0.90 17.17
C MET A 121 -5.50 -0.57 17.42
N ALA A 122 -4.60 -1.49 17.07
CA ALA A 122 -4.81 -2.91 17.30
C ALA A 122 -4.93 -3.22 18.80
N LEU A 123 -4.13 -2.57 19.64
CA LEU A 123 -4.22 -2.69 21.10
C LEU A 123 -5.53 -2.12 21.64
N ALA A 124 -5.92 -0.92 21.19
CA ALA A 124 -7.17 -0.28 21.59
C ALA A 124 -8.42 -1.10 21.19
N LEU A 125 -8.35 -1.77 20.04
CA LEU A 125 -9.42 -2.65 19.55
C LEU A 125 -9.36 -4.07 20.13
N GLY A 126 -8.33 -4.41 20.91
CA GLY A 126 -8.14 -5.77 21.43
C GLY A 126 -7.77 -6.80 20.36
N ASN A 127 -7.32 -6.34 19.17
CA ASN A 127 -6.87 -7.19 18.07
C ASN A 127 -5.45 -7.75 18.31
N ASP A 128 -4.68 -7.15 19.23
CA ASP A 128 -3.29 -7.53 19.47
C ASP A 128 -2.85 -7.32 20.93
N ARG A 129 -1.65 -7.83 21.27
CA ARG A 129 -0.98 -7.65 22.56
C ARG A 129 0.37 -6.94 22.38
N LEU A 130 0.68 -6.04 23.31
CA LEU A 130 1.93 -5.29 23.28
C LEU A 130 3.11 -6.22 23.55
N SER A 131 4.18 -6.09 22.77
CA SER A 131 5.47 -6.71 23.04
C SER A 131 6.55 -5.64 22.99
N ALA A 132 7.64 -5.84 23.74
CA ALA A 132 8.77 -4.91 23.75
C ALA A 132 9.34 -4.69 22.33
N ALA A 133 9.45 -5.76 21.54
CA ALA A 133 9.89 -5.66 20.15
C ALA A 133 8.97 -4.76 19.32
N ARG A 134 7.66 -4.92 19.41
CA ARG A 134 6.69 -4.11 18.67
C ARG A 134 6.69 -2.65 19.12
N ALA A 135 6.81 -2.40 20.42
CA ALA A 135 6.97 -1.06 20.97
C ALA A 135 8.24 -0.38 20.42
N LEU A 136 9.38 -1.07 20.44
CA LEU A 136 10.63 -0.59 19.85
C LEU A 136 10.49 -0.33 18.35
N GLY A 137 9.77 -1.20 17.63
CA GLY A 137 9.53 -1.01 16.20
C GLY A 137 8.73 0.25 15.88
N VAL A 138 7.72 0.58 16.69
CA VAL A 138 6.99 1.86 16.60
C VAL A 138 7.91 3.04 16.90
N LEU A 139 8.73 2.96 17.95
CA LEU A 139 9.69 4.01 18.28
C LEU A 139 10.70 4.25 17.16
N PHE A 140 11.18 3.19 16.49
CA PHE A 140 12.08 3.32 15.34
C PHE A 140 11.42 4.01 14.16
N GLY A 141 10.17 3.68 13.83
CA GLY A 141 9.49 4.41 12.77
C GLY A 141 9.15 5.85 13.16
N ILE A 142 8.87 6.15 14.43
CA ILE A 142 8.73 7.56 14.91
C ILE A 142 10.06 8.29 14.71
N GLY A 143 11.17 7.68 15.12
CA GLY A 143 12.51 8.23 14.91
C GLY A 143 12.80 8.49 13.43
N GLY A 144 12.42 7.57 12.54
CA GLY A 144 12.53 7.75 11.10
C GLY A 144 11.76 8.97 10.58
N VAL A 145 10.50 9.13 10.98
CA VAL A 145 9.68 10.31 10.61
C VAL A 145 10.31 11.60 11.14
N VAL A 146 10.79 11.59 12.38
CA VAL A 146 11.45 12.74 13.02
C VAL A 146 12.74 13.12 12.29
N LEU A 147 13.55 12.15 11.87
CA LEU A 147 14.77 12.39 11.09
C LEU A 147 14.50 12.97 9.70
N ILE A 148 13.32 12.72 9.12
CA ILE A 148 12.91 13.35 7.87
C ILE A 148 12.43 14.78 8.12
N ALA A 149 11.67 15.00 9.19
CA ALA A 149 10.91 16.24 9.39
C ALA A 149 11.67 17.37 10.06
N LEU A 150 12.57 17.07 11.01
CA LEU A 150 13.21 18.10 11.84
C LEU A 150 14.51 18.67 11.26
N PRO A 151 15.47 17.89 10.74
CA PRO A 151 16.72 18.45 10.26
C PRO A 151 16.48 19.26 8.98
N GLU A 152 16.84 20.55 8.98
CA GLU A 152 16.72 21.40 7.79
C GLU A 152 17.49 20.82 6.59
N ALA A 153 18.61 20.15 6.86
CA ALA A 153 19.44 19.49 5.85
C ALA A 153 18.89 18.11 5.39
N ALA A 154 17.78 17.63 5.95
CA ALA A 154 17.22 16.34 5.57
C ALA A 154 16.64 16.38 4.15
N LEU A 155 15.86 17.42 3.86
CA LEU A 155 15.16 17.59 2.60
C LEU A 155 15.92 18.50 1.63
N PRO A 156 15.81 18.28 0.30
CA PRO A 156 16.33 19.20 -0.69
C PRO A 156 15.72 20.59 -0.58
N ALA A 157 16.49 21.62 -0.95
CA ALA A 157 16.00 23.00 -1.01
C ALA A 157 14.72 23.09 -1.87
N GLY A 158 13.71 23.81 -1.37
CA GLY A 158 12.40 23.92 -2.01
C GLY A 158 11.39 22.84 -1.61
N SER A 159 11.78 21.86 -0.79
CA SER A 159 10.82 20.94 -0.18
C SER A 159 10.16 21.57 1.03
N GLU A 160 8.88 21.29 1.24
CA GLU A 160 8.12 21.87 2.35
C GLU A 160 7.80 20.81 3.40
N ALA A 161 8.63 20.75 4.46
CA ALA A 161 8.48 19.78 5.56
C ALA A 161 7.08 19.80 6.22
N LEU A 162 6.35 20.92 6.11
CA LEU A 162 4.98 21.08 6.57
C LEU A 162 3.99 20.08 5.92
N PHE A 163 4.33 19.51 4.77
CA PHE A 163 3.51 18.49 4.11
C PHE A 163 3.76 17.06 4.62
N ILE A 164 4.72 16.83 5.51
CA ILE A 164 4.94 15.51 6.12
C ILE A 164 3.73 15.03 6.93
N PRO A 165 3.10 15.86 7.81
CA PRO A 165 1.83 15.50 8.43
C PRO A 165 0.73 15.08 7.45
N LEU A 166 0.66 15.73 6.27
CA LEU A 166 -0.29 15.34 5.23
C LEU A 166 0.08 13.98 4.63
N ALA A 167 1.37 13.72 4.37
CA ALA A 167 1.85 12.42 3.91
C ALA A 167 1.59 11.30 4.93
N LEU A 168 1.56 11.61 6.24
CA LEU A 168 1.23 10.66 7.31
C LEU A 168 -0.26 10.29 7.38
N LEU A 169 -1.15 11.04 6.70
CA LEU A 169 -2.58 10.72 6.66
C LEU A 169 -2.83 9.40 5.94
N ALA A 170 -2.09 9.11 4.88
CA ALA A 170 -2.22 7.85 4.15
C ALA A 170 -1.91 6.61 5.02
N PRO A 171 -0.74 6.51 5.68
CA PRO A 171 -0.44 5.37 6.55
C PRO A 171 -1.38 5.27 7.76
N LEU A 172 -1.87 6.40 8.28
CA LEU A 172 -2.91 6.40 9.33
C LEU A 172 -4.20 5.73 8.83
N LEU A 173 -4.68 6.09 7.64
CA LEU A 173 -5.91 5.54 7.07
C LEU A 173 -5.76 4.07 6.69
N TYR A 174 -4.60 3.65 6.17
CA TYR A 174 -4.28 2.24 5.94
C TYR A 174 -4.26 1.43 7.24
N ALA A 175 -3.77 2.01 8.34
CA ALA A 175 -3.82 1.38 9.66
C ALA A 175 -5.25 1.23 10.19
N VAL A 176 -6.12 2.23 9.98
CA VAL A 176 -7.55 2.15 10.30
C VAL A 176 -8.20 1.03 9.50
N GLU A 177 -8.00 1.02 8.18
CA GLU A 177 -8.54 0.01 7.28
C GLU A 177 -8.15 -1.40 7.71
N GLY A 178 -6.85 -1.66 7.87
CA GLY A 178 -6.34 -2.97 8.24
C GLY A 178 -6.91 -3.47 9.57
N ASN A 179 -7.04 -2.59 10.56
CA ASN A 179 -7.59 -2.95 11.88
C ASN A 179 -9.11 -3.19 11.86
N VAL A 180 -9.85 -2.40 11.09
CA VAL A 180 -11.30 -2.57 10.90
C VAL A 180 -11.56 -3.90 10.18
N ILE A 181 -10.82 -4.18 9.11
CA ILE A 181 -10.93 -5.46 8.39
C ILE A 181 -10.56 -6.63 9.30
N ALA A 182 -9.49 -6.52 10.09
CA ALA A 182 -9.08 -7.58 11.02
C ALA A 182 -10.17 -7.89 12.06
N ARG A 183 -10.89 -6.88 12.54
CA ARG A 183 -11.92 -7.04 13.58
C ARG A 183 -13.27 -7.50 13.03
N TRP A 184 -13.71 -6.96 11.89
CA TRP A 184 -15.08 -7.16 11.39
C TRP A 184 -15.17 -7.93 10.07
N GLY A 185 -14.03 -8.24 9.45
CA GLY A 185 -13.93 -9.05 8.24
C GLY A 185 -14.47 -8.39 6.97
N MET A 186 -14.28 -9.07 5.85
CA MET A 186 -14.56 -8.57 4.49
C MET A 186 -15.98 -8.84 3.99
N GLN A 187 -16.93 -9.15 4.88
CA GLN A 187 -18.34 -9.43 4.51
C GLN A 187 -18.49 -10.54 3.43
N GLY A 188 -17.60 -11.53 3.49
CA GLY A 188 -17.53 -12.65 2.55
C GLY A 188 -17.06 -12.28 1.13
N LEU A 189 -16.51 -11.08 0.95
CA LEU A 189 -15.81 -10.70 -0.28
C LEU A 189 -14.38 -11.22 -0.23
N ASP A 190 -13.89 -11.70 -1.37
CA ASP A 190 -12.45 -11.81 -1.56
C ASP A 190 -11.82 -10.43 -1.82
N ALA A 191 -10.50 -10.34 -1.72
CA ALA A 191 -9.81 -9.07 -1.82
C ALA A 191 -9.96 -8.40 -3.20
N VAL A 192 -10.08 -9.17 -4.29
CA VAL A 192 -10.29 -8.63 -5.64
C VAL A 192 -11.69 -8.03 -5.74
N GLN A 193 -12.71 -8.71 -5.21
CA GLN A 193 -14.08 -8.19 -5.18
C GLN A 193 -14.20 -6.94 -4.30
N ALA A 194 -13.47 -6.91 -3.18
CA ALA A 194 -13.43 -5.77 -2.28
C ALA A 194 -12.80 -4.55 -2.96
N LEU A 195 -11.63 -4.73 -3.60
CA LEU A 195 -10.94 -3.66 -4.31
C LEU A 195 -11.69 -3.21 -5.56
N ALA A 196 -12.36 -4.12 -6.29
CA ALA A 196 -13.19 -3.78 -7.45
C ALA A 196 -14.29 -2.79 -7.05
N GLY A 197 -15.06 -3.13 -6.02
CA GLY A 197 -16.12 -2.26 -5.53
C GLY A 197 -15.61 -0.97 -4.89
N ALA A 198 -14.53 -1.03 -4.10
CA ALA A 198 -13.89 0.17 -3.55
C ALA A 198 -13.39 1.12 -4.66
N SER A 199 -12.78 0.59 -5.72
CA SER A 199 -12.33 1.37 -6.88
C SER A 199 -13.52 1.97 -7.64
N THR A 200 -14.63 1.23 -7.79
CA THR A 200 -15.87 1.76 -8.38
C THR A 200 -16.44 2.90 -7.55
N ILE A 201 -16.59 2.74 -6.24
CA ILE A 201 -17.08 3.82 -5.37
C ILE A 201 -16.12 5.02 -5.41
N SER A 202 -14.81 4.77 -5.43
CA SER A 202 -13.81 5.83 -5.55
C SER A 202 -13.97 6.60 -6.86
N ALA A 203 -14.11 5.90 -7.99
CA ALA A 203 -14.37 6.53 -9.29
C ALA A 203 -15.67 7.34 -9.27
N LEU A 204 -16.75 6.80 -8.70
CA LEU A 204 -18.04 7.50 -8.56
C LEU A 204 -17.96 8.76 -7.69
N ILE A 205 -17.03 8.82 -6.73
CA ILE A 205 -16.77 10.02 -5.93
C ILE A 205 -15.88 11.00 -6.71
N THR A 206 -14.75 10.54 -7.23
CA THR A 206 -13.71 11.41 -7.78
C THR A 206 -14.08 11.97 -9.16
N TRP A 207 -14.83 11.23 -9.96
CA TRP A 207 -15.22 11.65 -11.31
C TRP A 207 -16.11 12.91 -11.34
N PRO A 208 -17.26 12.95 -10.63
CA PRO A 208 -18.09 14.15 -10.59
C PRO A 208 -17.36 15.32 -9.90
N LEU A 209 -16.52 15.06 -8.90
CA LEU A 209 -15.70 16.11 -8.27
C LEU A 209 -14.67 16.69 -9.25
N ALA A 210 -13.99 15.85 -10.04
CA ALA A 210 -13.04 16.29 -11.04
C ALA A 210 -13.72 17.17 -12.11
N LEU A 211 -14.87 16.76 -12.62
CA LEU A 211 -15.63 17.54 -13.60
C LEU A 211 -16.20 18.84 -13.00
N GLY A 212 -16.84 18.76 -11.83
CA GLY A 212 -17.48 19.89 -11.17
C GLY A 212 -16.52 20.97 -10.69
N THR A 213 -15.26 20.62 -10.44
CA THR A 213 -14.19 21.57 -10.05
C THR A 213 -13.29 21.98 -11.21
N GLY A 214 -13.53 21.48 -12.42
CA GLY A 214 -12.66 21.73 -13.58
C GLY A 214 -11.28 21.08 -13.50
N GLN A 215 -11.09 20.10 -12.61
CA GLN A 215 -9.84 19.36 -12.40
C GLN A 215 -9.77 18.05 -13.21
N GLY A 216 -10.61 17.91 -14.24
CA GLY A 216 -10.56 16.77 -15.14
C GLY A 216 -9.24 16.70 -15.90
N MET A 217 -8.66 15.51 -16.01
CA MET A 217 -7.50 15.27 -16.87
C MET A 217 -7.99 14.89 -18.28
N SER A 218 -7.57 15.65 -19.28
CA SER A 218 -7.82 15.32 -20.69
C SER A 218 -7.00 14.09 -21.09
N VAL A 219 -7.54 13.27 -21.97
CA VAL A 219 -6.82 12.16 -22.64
C VAL A 219 -6.61 12.41 -24.13
N ALA A 220 -7.06 13.57 -24.62
CA ALA A 220 -6.83 13.99 -25.99
C ALA A 220 -5.37 14.46 -26.19
N PRO A 221 -4.78 14.24 -27.38
CA PRO A 221 -3.44 14.74 -27.69
C PRO A 221 -3.32 16.27 -27.55
N PRO A 222 -2.09 16.81 -27.30
CA PRO A 222 -0.81 16.09 -27.23
C PRO A 222 -0.62 15.36 -25.89
N TRP A 223 0.10 14.23 -25.94
CA TRP A 223 0.41 13.43 -24.75
C TRP A 223 1.77 13.80 -24.15
N ASP A 224 1.81 13.84 -22.83
CA ASP A 224 3.00 14.04 -22.00
C ASP A 224 3.39 12.76 -21.23
N ALA A 225 4.42 12.85 -20.37
CA ALA A 225 4.86 11.72 -19.56
C ALA A 225 3.78 11.22 -18.58
N GLY A 226 2.89 12.09 -18.11
CA GLY A 226 1.76 11.76 -17.25
C GLY A 226 0.76 10.83 -17.95
N HIS A 227 0.48 11.03 -19.24
CA HIS A 227 -0.40 10.16 -20.02
C HIS A 227 0.15 8.73 -20.15
N VAL A 228 1.48 8.56 -20.10
CA VAL A 228 2.13 7.23 -20.05
C VAL A 228 2.13 6.67 -18.62
N ALA A 229 2.38 7.52 -17.62
CA ALA A 229 2.47 7.12 -16.21
C ALA A 229 1.14 6.64 -15.63
N LEU A 230 0.02 7.28 -16.00
CA LEU A 230 -1.32 6.99 -15.48
C LEU A 230 -1.78 5.53 -15.69
N PRO A 231 -1.77 4.98 -16.92
CA PRO A 231 -2.18 3.59 -17.12
C PRO A 231 -1.24 2.60 -16.41
N ILE A 232 0.06 2.88 -16.38
CA ILE A 232 1.04 2.04 -15.65
C ILE A 232 0.69 2.03 -14.16
N LEU A 233 0.45 3.20 -13.57
CA LEU A 233 0.08 3.34 -12.16
C LEU A 233 -1.23 2.60 -11.83
N ALA A 234 -2.27 2.78 -12.66
CA ALA A 234 -3.59 2.20 -12.43
C ALA A 234 -3.60 0.66 -12.58
N VAL A 235 -2.95 0.15 -13.62
CA VAL A 235 -2.87 -1.29 -13.90
C VAL A 235 -1.96 -1.98 -12.90
N SER A 236 -0.78 -1.42 -12.61
CA SER A 236 0.15 -2.00 -11.62
C SER A 236 -0.50 -2.09 -10.25
N SER A 237 -1.16 -1.03 -9.77
CA SER A 237 -1.85 -1.03 -8.47
C SER A 237 -2.85 -2.18 -8.36
N ALA A 238 -3.67 -2.39 -9.38
CA ALA A 238 -4.68 -3.45 -9.39
C ALA A 238 -4.07 -4.87 -9.48
N LEU A 239 -3.10 -5.07 -10.39
CA LEU A 239 -2.49 -6.39 -10.60
C LEU A 239 -1.59 -6.80 -9.44
N ILE A 240 -0.80 -5.87 -8.90
CA ILE A 240 0.08 -6.12 -7.74
C ILE A 240 -0.75 -6.48 -6.53
N TYR A 241 -1.86 -5.78 -6.28
CA TYR A 241 -2.74 -6.12 -5.17
C TYR A 241 -3.33 -7.53 -5.31
N ALA A 242 -3.84 -7.88 -6.51
CA ALA A 242 -4.32 -9.24 -6.78
C ALA A 242 -3.20 -10.29 -6.59
N GLY A 243 -1.98 -9.99 -7.07
CA GLY A 243 -0.80 -10.82 -6.85
C GLY A 243 -0.42 -10.93 -5.38
N TYR A 244 -0.55 -9.85 -4.59
CA TYR A 244 -0.22 -9.83 -3.16
C TYR A 244 -1.15 -10.75 -2.39
N VAL A 245 -2.45 -10.72 -2.70
CA VAL A 245 -3.44 -11.61 -2.10
C VAL A 245 -3.14 -13.07 -2.46
N TRP A 246 -2.79 -13.34 -3.71
CA TRP A 246 -2.33 -14.67 -4.12
C TRP A 246 -1.09 -15.11 -3.34
N LEU A 247 -0.13 -14.21 -3.13
CA LEU A 247 1.11 -14.48 -2.41
C LEU A 247 0.84 -14.78 -0.93
N VAL A 248 -0.03 -14.01 -0.28
CA VAL A 248 -0.49 -14.27 1.09
C VAL A 248 -1.13 -15.65 1.18
N GLY A 249 -2.00 -16.01 0.23
CA GLY A 249 -2.67 -17.31 0.21
C GLY A 249 -1.72 -18.49 -0.06
N ARG A 250 -0.59 -18.28 -0.73
CA ARG A 250 0.34 -19.34 -1.13
C ARG A 250 1.57 -19.48 -0.24
N ALA A 251 2.08 -18.37 0.30
CA ALA A 251 3.31 -18.31 1.09
C ALA A 251 3.09 -17.87 2.54
N GLY A 252 1.86 -17.49 2.90
CA GLY A 252 1.50 -17.01 4.23
C GLY A 252 1.70 -15.50 4.41
N ALA A 253 1.01 -14.94 5.41
CA ALA A 253 1.01 -13.50 5.68
C ALA A 253 2.39 -12.97 6.11
N VAL A 254 3.17 -13.75 6.87
CA VAL A 254 4.50 -13.34 7.33
C VAL A 254 5.48 -13.19 6.16
N PHE A 255 5.49 -14.15 5.23
CA PHE A 255 6.33 -14.07 4.04
C PHE A 255 5.90 -12.89 3.16
N ALA A 256 4.60 -12.75 2.89
CA ALA A 256 4.06 -11.68 2.05
C ALA A 256 4.28 -10.29 2.66
N ALA A 257 4.25 -10.14 3.99
CA ALA A 257 4.51 -8.86 4.67
C ALA A 257 5.89 -8.27 4.36
N GLN A 258 6.85 -9.11 3.94
CA GLN A 258 8.17 -8.66 3.48
C GLN A 258 8.11 -7.80 2.21
N ILE A 259 6.98 -7.79 1.49
CA ILE A 259 6.81 -6.94 0.30
C ILE A 259 7.05 -5.47 0.66
N SER A 260 6.68 -5.05 1.87
CA SER A 260 6.84 -3.68 2.36
C SER A 260 8.28 -3.16 2.25
N TYR A 261 9.29 -3.98 2.55
CA TYR A 261 10.70 -3.58 2.39
C TYR A 261 11.03 -3.24 0.94
N PHE A 262 10.53 -4.05 0.01
CA PHE A 262 10.75 -3.87 -1.42
C PHE A 262 9.92 -2.72 -1.99
N VAL A 263 8.70 -2.48 -1.47
CA VAL A 263 7.91 -1.29 -1.85
C VAL A 263 8.62 -0.02 -1.42
N THR A 264 9.06 0.07 -0.16
CA THR A 264 9.73 1.26 0.36
C THR A 264 11.08 1.49 -0.31
N GLY A 265 11.93 0.45 -0.36
CA GLY A 265 13.23 0.55 -1.05
C GLY A 265 13.07 0.81 -2.55
N GLY A 266 12.13 0.14 -3.20
CA GLY A 266 11.79 0.36 -4.61
C GLY A 266 11.32 1.79 -4.86
N GLY A 267 10.48 2.35 -3.99
CA GLY A 267 10.03 3.75 -4.12
C GLY A 267 11.17 4.76 -4.09
N VAL A 268 12.15 4.56 -3.21
CA VAL A 268 13.36 5.37 -3.15
C VAL A 268 14.19 5.18 -4.43
N LEU A 269 14.49 3.93 -4.81
CA LEU A 269 15.36 3.63 -5.96
C LEU A 269 14.76 4.10 -7.29
N TRP A 270 13.46 3.90 -7.50
CA TRP A 270 12.76 4.39 -8.69
C TRP A 270 12.68 5.91 -8.74
N SER A 271 12.52 6.57 -7.59
CA SER A 271 12.54 8.04 -7.54
C SER A 271 13.92 8.59 -7.90
N MET A 272 15.01 7.94 -7.47
CA MET A 272 16.36 8.30 -7.93
C MET A 272 16.53 8.06 -9.44
N ALA A 273 16.07 6.92 -9.94
CA ALA A 273 16.28 6.51 -11.33
C ALA A 273 15.43 7.31 -12.33
N LEU A 274 14.16 7.57 -12.01
CA LEU A 274 13.20 8.21 -12.92
C LEU A 274 13.12 9.73 -12.76
N LEU A 275 13.32 10.24 -11.55
CA LEU A 275 13.17 11.66 -11.23
C LEU A 275 14.51 12.35 -10.95
N GLY A 276 15.61 11.60 -10.89
CA GLY A 276 16.92 12.15 -10.54
C GLY A 276 17.02 12.62 -9.08
N GLU A 277 16.12 12.15 -8.20
CA GLU A 277 16.13 12.55 -6.79
C GLU A 277 17.44 12.13 -6.11
N ARG A 278 17.98 13.02 -5.27
CA ARG A 278 19.17 12.77 -4.46
C ARG A 278 18.84 13.04 -3.01
N TYR A 279 19.23 12.11 -2.15
CA TYR A 279 18.87 12.16 -0.73
C TYR A 279 20.08 12.38 0.16
N SER A 280 19.86 13.14 1.23
CA SER A 280 20.86 13.34 2.29
C SER A 280 21.07 12.07 3.12
N LEU A 281 22.12 12.05 3.93
CA LEU A 281 22.38 10.95 4.86
C LEU A 281 21.24 10.77 5.88
N TRP A 282 20.50 11.84 6.20
CA TRP A 282 19.34 11.80 7.11
C TRP A 282 18.21 10.92 6.56
N ILE A 283 17.93 11.01 5.26
CA ILE A 283 16.91 10.18 4.61
C ILE A 283 17.32 8.70 4.59
N TRP A 284 18.61 8.42 4.35
CA TRP A 284 19.12 7.05 4.44
C TRP A 284 19.05 6.49 5.87
N ALA A 285 19.39 7.29 6.88
CA ALA A 285 19.24 6.92 8.28
C ALA A 285 17.77 6.70 8.66
N ALA A 286 16.86 7.56 8.18
CA ALA A 286 15.43 7.42 8.38
C ALA A 286 14.88 6.14 7.74
N LEU A 287 15.26 5.86 6.49
CA LEU A 287 14.92 4.61 5.81
C LEU A 287 15.41 3.40 6.62
N ALA A 288 16.67 3.39 7.04
CA ALA A 288 17.24 2.30 7.83
C ALA A 288 16.47 2.09 9.15
N LEU A 289 16.12 3.16 9.87
CA LEU A 289 15.29 3.09 11.07
C LEU A 289 13.88 2.54 10.76
N MET A 290 13.22 3.04 9.72
CA MET A 290 11.86 2.61 9.38
C MET A 290 11.80 1.14 8.96
N LEU A 291 12.73 0.67 8.12
CA LEU A 291 12.81 -0.75 7.77
C LEU A 291 13.13 -1.60 9.00
N SER A 292 14.02 -1.15 9.89
CA SER A 292 14.29 -1.85 11.15
C SER A 292 13.04 -1.92 12.03
N GLY A 293 12.24 -0.85 12.06
CA GLY A 293 10.97 -0.79 12.77
C GLY A 293 9.95 -1.79 12.24
N VAL A 294 9.77 -1.84 10.92
CA VAL A 294 8.91 -2.83 10.24
C VAL A 294 9.36 -4.26 10.58
N ALA A 295 10.67 -4.52 10.68
CA ALA A 295 11.22 -5.82 11.05
C ALA A 295 10.89 -6.25 12.48
N LEU A 296 10.74 -5.30 13.38
CA LEU A 296 10.37 -5.56 14.78
C LEU A 296 8.86 -5.73 14.97
N VAL A 297 8.02 -5.17 14.09
CA VAL A 297 6.55 -5.21 14.22
C VAL A 297 5.90 -6.45 13.59
N ARG A 298 6.70 -7.42 13.09
CA ARG A 298 6.23 -8.60 12.34
C ARG A 298 4.92 -9.22 12.89
N PRO A 299 3.96 -9.56 12.01
CA PRO A 299 2.77 -10.31 12.41
C PRO A 299 3.17 -11.63 13.09
N ARG A 300 2.51 -11.97 14.20
CA ARG A 300 2.65 -13.29 14.82
C ARG A 300 1.96 -14.33 13.94
N GLU A 301 2.57 -15.50 13.77
CA GLU A 301 1.87 -16.65 13.20
C GLU A 301 0.76 -17.08 14.17
N PRO A 302 -0.44 -17.43 13.68
CA PRO A 302 -1.45 -18.06 14.52
C PRO A 302 -0.87 -19.35 15.11
N GLU A 303 -0.93 -19.48 16.43
CA GLU A 303 -0.55 -20.70 17.12
C GLU A 303 -1.46 -21.84 16.60
N PRO A 304 -0.91 -23.00 16.19
CA PRO A 304 -1.73 -24.09 15.71
C PRO A 304 -2.72 -24.50 16.80
N ASP A 305 -4.00 -24.56 16.45
CA ASP A 305 -5.11 -24.96 17.34
C ASP A 305 -4.84 -26.38 17.87
N VAL A 306 -4.21 -26.50 19.04
CA VAL A 306 -4.06 -27.76 19.76
C VAL A 306 -5.41 -28.10 20.36
N ARG A 307 -6.36 -28.53 19.52
CA ARG A 307 -7.52 -29.25 20.03
C ARG A 307 -7.03 -30.61 20.51
N PRO A 308 -7.36 -31.01 21.76
CA PRO A 308 -7.15 -32.38 22.18
C PRO A 308 -7.87 -33.28 21.17
N SER A 309 -7.17 -34.27 20.63
CA SER A 309 -7.80 -35.38 19.91
C SER A 309 -8.86 -35.94 20.84
N GLU A 310 -10.14 -35.70 20.54
CA GLU A 310 -11.23 -36.42 21.19
C GLU A 310 -10.92 -37.90 21.03
N GLY A 311 -10.80 -38.54 22.19
CA GLY A 311 -10.26 -39.87 22.33
C GLY A 311 -10.97 -40.86 21.43
N ALA A 312 -10.18 -41.77 20.88
CA ALA A 312 -10.67 -43.09 20.54
C ALA A 312 -11.42 -43.63 21.78
N ILE A 313 -12.74 -43.70 21.68
CA ILE A 313 -13.53 -44.53 22.57
C ILE A 313 -13.55 -45.92 21.93
N PRO A 314 -13.11 -46.97 22.64
CA PRO A 314 -13.09 -48.34 22.15
C PRO A 314 -14.48 -48.91 21.88
#